data_AF-A0A329MS10-F1
#
_entry.id   AF-A0A329MS10-F1
#
_cell.length_a   1.000
_cell.length_b   1.000
_cell.length_c   1.000
_cell.angle_alpha   90.00
_cell.angle_beta   90.00
_cell.angle_gamma   90.00
#
_symmetry.space_group_name_H-M   'P 1'
#
loop_
_entity.id
_entity.type
_entity.pdbx_description
1 polymer ?
#
loop_
_entity_poly.entity_id
_entity_poly.type
_entity_poly.pdbx_seq_one_letter_code
_entity_poly.pdbx_strand_id
1 'polypeptide(L)'
;MLLKDTDQLDDLKDFLINWYGTYDSTYGVQVDEIPAYLPKALHELYAFAGRWKDGSDEHLENSPEIFQQQDCLYSVERLKKEQDKVTFLEENQANWTCQVEAGNKDSPVYCDERLLWDDDAEGFIVVNDSLYHFLKSFCLQEVVFGCNHLYSIEGKLENIQMLFDKPIEDVWLNGHYIGPKEEGPTHAFYLCGDVLIMKRFGDYWLGSNFDLPPALNNDVLSAIKLRRIKPD
;
A
#
# COMPACT_ATOMS: atom_id res chain seq x y z
N MET A 1 12.10 -10.44 5.00
CA MET A 1 12.96 -9.36 4.44
C MET A 1 12.48 -8.01 4.98
N LEU A 2 13.32 -7.31 5.75
CA LEU A 2 12.97 -6.00 6.32
C LEU A 2 13.33 -4.86 5.36
N LEU A 3 12.33 -4.04 5.00
CA LEU A 3 12.51 -2.79 4.26
C LEU A 3 13.14 -1.74 5.17
N LYS A 4 14.05 -0.95 4.61
CA LYS A 4 14.79 0.13 5.27
C LYS A 4 14.07 1.45 5.09
N ASP A 5 13.87 2.19 6.18
CA ASP A 5 13.33 3.54 6.11
C ASP A 5 14.40 4.52 5.60
N THR A 6 14.40 4.74 4.28
CA THR A 6 15.42 5.49 3.53
C THR A 6 14.77 6.18 2.34
N ASP A 7 15.47 7.14 1.74
CA ASP A 7 15.01 7.89 0.56
C ASP A 7 15.22 7.10 -0.76
N GLN A 8 14.91 5.80 -0.74
CA GLN A 8 15.06 4.85 -1.83
C GLN A 8 13.92 3.82 -1.80
N LEU A 9 13.50 3.33 -2.96
CA LEU A 9 12.49 2.26 -3.09
C LEU A 9 13.08 0.91 -3.48
N ASP A 10 14.40 0.74 -3.55
CA ASP A 10 15.02 -0.48 -4.10
C ASP A 10 14.59 -1.77 -3.38
N ASP A 11 14.49 -1.73 -2.05
CA ASP A 11 13.99 -2.85 -1.24
C ASP A 11 12.51 -3.17 -1.46
N LEU A 12 11.69 -2.15 -1.69
CA LEU A 12 10.29 -2.30 -2.08
C LEU A 12 10.19 -2.89 -3.49
N LYS A 13 11.01 -2.43 -4.45
CA LYS A 13 11.04 -2.99 -5.80
C LYS A 13 11.40 -4.47 -5.76
N ASP A 14 12.47 -4.82 -5.04
CA ASP A 14 12.88 -6.22 -4.84
C ASP A 14 11.75 -7.04 -4.20
N PHE A 15 11.04 -6.47 -3.21
CA PHE A 15 9.88 -7.14 -2.61
C PHE A 15 8.79 -7.42 -3.65
N LEU A 16 8.39 -6.41 -4.42
CA LEU A 16 7.32 -6.51 -5.41
C LEU A 16 7.66 -7.50 -6.53
N ILE A 17 8.90 -7.48 -7.02
CA ILE A 17 9.38 -8.46 -8.00
C ILE A 17 9.30 -9.87 -7.41
N ASN A 18 9.78 -10.08 -6.18
CA ASN A 18 9.69 -11.40 -5.57
C ASN A 18 8.24 -11.86 -5.30
N TRP A 19 7.33 -10.93 -4.99
CA TRP A 19 5.93 -11.23 -4.68
C TRP A 19 5.10 -11.57 -5.92
N TYR A 20 5.19 -10.75 -6.97
CA TYR A 20 4.43 -10.93 -8.22
C TYR A 20 5.16 -11.82 -9.24
N GLY A 21 6.46 -12.07 -9.05
CA GLY A 21 7.26 -12.96 -9.88
C GLY A 21 8.02 -12.23 -11.00
N THR A 22 7.70 -12.52 -12.26
CA THR A 22 8.52 -12.02 -13.38
C THR A 22 8.27 -10.52 -13.60
N TYR A 23 9.33 -9.72 -13.52
CA TYR A 23 9.29 -8.30 -13.86
C TYR A 23 9.53 -8.08 -15.36
N ASP A 24 8.70 -7.23 -15.98
CA ASP A 24 8.93 -6.68 -17.30
C ASP A 24 9.20 -5.18 -17.22
N SER A 25 10.25 -4.72 -17.90
CA SER A 25 10.55 -3.29 -18.06
C SER A 25 9.40 -2.46 -18.65
N THR A 26 8.44 -3.08 -19.36
CA THR A 26 7.24 -2.41 -19.87
C THR A 26 6.24 -2.02 -18.77
N TYR A 27 6.41 -2.53 -17.54
CA TYR A 27 5.60 -2.12 -16.39
C TYR A 27 5.91 -0.70 -15.92
N GLY A 28 7.04 -0.12 -16.35
CA GLY A 28 7.39 1.27 -16.09
C GLY A 28 6.83 2.25 -17.11
N VAL A 29 6.55 3.48 -16.68
CA VAL A 29 6.38 4.63 -17.57
C VAL A 29 7.74 5.10 -18.07
N GLN A 30 7.87 5.50 -19.34
CA GLN A 30 9.14 6.01 -19.85
C GLN A 30 9.48 7.32 -19.15
N VAL A 31 10.76 7.54 -18.82
CA VAL A 31 11.19 8.65 -17.96
C VAL A 31 10.84 10.03 -18.55
N ASP A 32 10.82 10.15 -19.88
CA ASP A 32 10.44 11.36 -20.61
C ASP A 32 8.93 11.63 -20.64
N GLU A 33 8.10 10.62 -20.35
CA GLU A 33 6.65 10.75 -20.21
C GLU A 33 6.26 11.20 -18.78
N ILE A 34 7.13 10.98 -17.80
CA ILE A 34 6.86 11.35 -16.41
C ILE A 34 7.09 12.86 -16.20
N PRO A 35 6.13 13.61 -15.63
CA PRO A 35 6.27 15.04 -15.46
C PRO A 35 7.45 15.41 -14.55
N ALA A 36 8.37 16.22 -15.08
CA ALA A 36 9.59 16.64 -14.37
C ALA A 36 9.35 17.46 -13.08
N TYR A 37 8.12 17.90 -12.84
CA TYR A 37 7.74 18.57 -11.59
C TYR A 37 7.43 17.59 -10.46
N LEU A 38 7.34 16.29 -10.72
CA LEU A 38 7.07 15.32 -9.65
C LEU A 38 8.27 15.18 -8.71
N PRO A 39 8.03 14.94 -7.41
CA PRO A 39 9.06 14.53 -6.48
C PRO A 39 9.79 13.26 -6.94
N LYS A 40 11.03 13.08 -6.49
CA LYS A 40 11.90 12.00 -6.95
C LYS A 40 11.29 10.61 -6.70
N ALA A 41 10.66 10.41 -5.54
CA ALA A 41 10.09 9.12 -5.17
C ALA A 41 8.94 8.68 -6.08
N LEU A 42 8.05 9.61 -6.48
CA LEU A 42 6.99 9.30 -7.45
C LEU A 42 7.56 9.06 -8.84
N HIS A 43 8.58 9.83 -9.24
CA HIS A 43 9.28 9.60 -10.49
C HIS A 43 9.89 8.19 -10.55
N GLU A 44 10.48 7.74 -9.45
CA GLU A 44 11.05 6.40 -9.28
C GLU A 44 9.98 5.31 -9.32
N LEU A 45 8.85 5.50 -8.62
CA LEU A 45 7.75 4.54 -8.60
C LEU A 45 7.07 4.42 -9.97
N TYR A 46 6.77 5.53 -10.65
CA TYR A 46 6.16 5.52 -11.98
C TYR A 46 7.08 4.88 -13.03
N ALA A 47 8.37 5.20 -12.99
CA ALA A 47 9.35 4.58 -13.89
C ALA A 47 9.51 3.07 -13.65
N PHE A 48 9.21 2.59 -12.45
CA PHE A 48 9.31 1.18 -12.10
C PHE A 48 8.03 0.39 -12.43
N ALA A 49 6.88 0.91 -12.00
CA ALA A 49 5.63 0.17 -11.91
C ALA A 49 4.39 0.97 -12.36
N GLY A 50 4.54 2.15 -12.96
CA GLY A 50 3.41 3.02 -13.30
C GLY A 50 2.43 2.46 -14.35
N ARG A 51 2.75 1.32 -14.96
CA ARG A 51 1.94 0.54 -15.91
C ARG A 51 1.89 -0.94 -15.55
N TRP A 52 2.21 -1.31 -14.30
CA TRP A 52 2.23 -2.72 -13.92
C TRP A 52 0.81 -3.28 -13.90
N LYS A 53 0.58 -4.28 -14.75
CA LYS A 53 -0.68 -5.00 -14.89
C LYS A 53 -0.56 -6.39 -14.25
N ASP A 54 -1.51 -6.79 -13.41
CA ASP A 54 -1.58 -8.13 -12.81
C ASP A 54 -2.79 -8.94 -13.32
N GLY A 55 -3.61 -8.33 -14.19
CA GLY A 55 -4.80 -8.93 -14.78
C GLY A 55 -6.03 -8.79 -13.89
N SER A 56 -5.99 -8.01 -12.81
CA SER A 56 -7.18 -7.59 -12.08
C SER A 56 -7.99 -6.58 -12.89
N ASP A 57 -9.27 -6.41 -12.54
CA ASP A 57 -10.06 -5.33 -13.11
C ASP A 57 -9.46 -3.98 -12.69
N GLU A 58 -9.34 -3.04 -13.62
CA GLU A 58 -8.84 -1.70 -13.31
C GLU A 58 -9.96 -0.82 -12.76
N HIS A 59 -9.73 -0.21 -11.59
CA HIS A 59 -10.62 0.80 -11.04
C HIS A 59 -10.45 2.14 -11.78
N LEU A 60 -9.20 2.55 -11.99
CA LEU A 60 -8.84 3.72 -12.77
C LEU A 60 -8.17 3.30 -14.07
N GLU A 61 -8.71 3.79 -15.18
CA GLU A 61 -8.18 3.52 -16.51
C GLU A 61 -6.70 3.94 -16.61
N ASN A 62 -5.87 3.03 -17.14
CA ASN A 62 -4.43 3.21 -17.33
C ASN A 62 -3.59 3.34 -16.04
N SER A 63 -4.20 3.22 -14.86
CA SER A 63 -3.46 3.11 -13.60
C SER A 63 -2.84 1.71 -13.43
N PRO A 64 -1.77 1.59 -12.63
CA PRO A 64 -1.17 0.29 -12.33
C PRO A 64 -2.10 -0.57 -11.47
N GLU A 65 -2.43 -1.77 -11.94
CA GLU A 65 -3.40 -2.69 -11.33
C GLU A 65 -3.00 -3.14 -9.94
N ILE A 66 -1.71 -3.31 -9.72
CA ILE A 66 -1.18 -3.70 -8.41
C ILE A 66 -1.36 -2.62 -7.32
N PHE A 67 -1.75 -1.39 -7.69
CA PHE A 67 -1.87 -0.24 -6.78
C PHE A 67 -3.24 0.47 -6.91
N GLN A 68 -4.31 -0.29 -7.03
CA GLN A 68 -5.69 0.23 -7.13
C GLN A 68 -6.76 -0.69 -6.52
N GLN A 69 -6.43 -1.37 -5.43
CA GLN A 69 -7.30 -2.38 -4.80
C GLN A 69 -8.18 -1.74 -3.72
N GLN A 70 -7.55 -1.02 -2.79
CA GLN A 70 -8.24 -0.22 -1.78
C GLN A 70 -8.07 1.27 -2.07
N ASP A 71 -6.84 1.69 -2.35
CA ASP A 71 -6.49 3.06 -2.70
C ASP A 71 -5.79 3.07 -4.06
N CYS A 72 -6.04 4.09 -4.87
CA CYS A 72 -5.67 4.13 -6.28
C CYS A 72 -4.53 5.13 -6.55
N LEU A 73 -3.40 4.61 -7.00
CA LEU A 73 -2.34 5.44 -7.60
C LEU A 73 -2.83 5.95 -8.97
N TYR A 74 -2.74 7.26 -9.19
CA TYR A 74 -3.06 7.84 -10.49
C TYR A 74 -2.06 7.41 -11.54
N SER A 75 -2.52 7.12 -12.76
CA SER A 75 -1.63 7.13 -13.92
C SER A 75 -1.05 8.53 -14.13
N VAL A 76 0.07 8.60 -14.87
CA VAL A 76 0.73 9.87 -15.17
C VAL A 76 -0.21 10.85 -15.89
N GLU A 77 -1.09 10.33 -16.74
CA GLU A 77 -2.08 11.09 -17.51
C GLU A 77 -3.21 11.64 -16.63
N ARG A 78 -3.46 11.03 -15.46
CA ARG A 78 -4.51 11.43 -14.51
C ARG A 78 -4.03 12.40 -13.43
N LEU A 79 -2.72 12.65 -13.33
CA LEU A 79 -2.17 13.59 -12.36
C LEU A 79 -2.82 14.97 -12.49
N LYS A 80 -3.34 15.48 -11.39
CA LYS A 80 -3.97 16.81 -11.32
C LYS A 80 -3.02 17.76 -10.63
N LYS A 81 -2.45 18.70 -11.38
CA LYS A 81 -1.63 19.78 -10.83
C LYS A 81 -2.48 21.02 -10.60
N GLU A 82 -2.53 21.46 -9.35
CA GLU A 82 -3.19 22.70 -8.93
C GLU A 82 -2.17 23.58 -8.22
N GLN A 83 -1.83 24.71 -8.85
CA GLN A 83 -0.78 25.62 -8.36
C GLN A 83 0.56 24.89 -8.13
N ASP A 84 0.99 24.77 -6.89
CA ASP A 84 2.22 24.13 -6.42
C ASP A 84 1.97 22.73 -5.86
N LYS A 85 0.76 22.18 -5.95
CA LYS A 85 0.42 20.81 -5.51
C LYS A 85 0.05 19.91 -6.67
N VAL A 86 0.25 18.61 -6.48
CA VAL A 86 -0.12 17.55 -7.42
C VAL A 86 -0.86 16.46 -6.66
N THR A 87 -2.11 16.22 -7.02
CA THR A 87 -2.85 15.04 -6.56
C THR A 87 -2.36 13.81 -7.32
N PHE A 88 -1.96 12.78 -6.59
CA PHE A 88 -1.35 11.57 -7.17
C PHE A 88 -2.02 10.27 -6.72
N LEU A 89 -2.88 10.32 -5.71
CA LEU A 89 -3.53 9.14 -5.13
C LEU A 89 -4.92 9.52 -4.62
N GLU A 90 -5.89 8.62 -4.80
CA GLU A 90 -7.24 8.74 -4.24
C GLU A 90 -7.68 7.44 -3.60
N GLU A 91 -8.56 7.50 -2.61
CA GLU A 91 -9.28 6.31 -2.15
C GLU A 91 -10.22 5.79 -3.24
N ASN A 92 -10.50 4.48 -3.29
CA ASN A 92 -11.30 3.86 -4.35
C ASN A 92 -12.76 4.35 -4.47
N GLN A 93 -13.28 5.15 -3.53
CA GLN A 93 -14.57 5.84 -3.67
C GLN A 93 -14.43 7.36 -3.83
N ALA A 94 -13.19 7.84 -4.01
CA ALA A 94 -12.81 9.24 -4.10
C ALA A 94 -13.24 10.07 -2.86
N ASN A 95 -13.33 9.41 -1.70
CA ASN A 95 -13.67 10.07 -0.43
C ASN A 95 -12.54 10.97 0.07
N TRP A 96 -11.29 10.60 -0.22
CA TRP A 96 -10.11 11.38 0.13
C TRP A 96 -9.01 11.22 -0.93
N THR A 97 -8.05 12.14 -0.92
CA THR A 97 -6.92 12.19 -1.86
C THR A 97 -5.61 12.51 -1.14
N CYS A 98 -4.50 12.22 -1.82
CA CYS A 98 -3.17 12.66 -1.39
C CYS A 98 -2.49 13.58 -2.41
N GLN A 99 -1.76 14.55 -1.88
CA GLN A 99 -1.02 15.55 -2.65
C GLN A 99 0.46 15.59 -2.27
N VAL A 100 1.27 16.06 -3.21
CA VAL A 100 2.69 16.44 -3.04
C VAL A 100 2.95 17.81 -3.65
N GLU A 101 4.07 18.42 -3.31
CA GLU A 101 4.56 19.67 -3.89
C GLU A 101 5.22 19.46 -5.25
N ALA A 102 4.73 20.19 -6.25
CA ALA A 102 5.34 20.28 -7.56
C ALA A 102 6.70 21.00 -7.48
N GLY A 103 7.75 20.34 -7.94
CA GLY A 103 9.12 20.87 -7.99
C GLY A 103 9.91 20.68 -6.70
N ASN A 104 9.31 20.15 -5.64
CA ASN A 104 10.02 19.73 -4.43
C ASN A 104 10.40 18.25 -4.52
N LYS A 105 11.70 17.97 -4.55
CA LYS A 105 12.21 16.59 -4.70
C LYS A 105 11.87 15.69 -3.51
N ASP A 106 11.80 16.30 -2.33
CA ASP A 106 11.64 15.63 -1.03
C ASP A 106 10.33 16.13 -0.37
N SER A 107 9.29 16.30 -1.19
CA SER A 107 7.99 16.78 -0.73
C SER A 107 7.46 15.92 0.42
N PRO A 108 6.88 16.54 1.47
CA PRO A 108 5.99 15.82 2.37
C PRO A 108 4.72 15.37 1.63
N VAL A 109 3.95 14.50 2.26
CA VAL A 109 2.65 14.04 1.77
C VAL A 109 1.54 14.75 2.51
N TYR A 110 0.59 15.26 1.75
CA TYR A 110 -0.60 15.92 2.23
C TYR A 110 -1.82 15.02 2.00
N CYS A 111 -2.76 14.96 2.94
CA CYS A 111 -4.01 14.21 2.78
C CYS A 111 -5.18 14.95 3.43
N ASP A 112 -6.37 14.78 2.87
CA ASP A 112 -7.64 15.37 3.33
C ASP A 112 -8.59 14.34 3.96
N GLU A 113 -8.13 13.12 4.27
CA GLU A 113 -8.96 12.05 4.86
C GLU A 113 -9.71 12.46 6.14
N ARG A 114 -9.10 13.32 6.95
CA ARG A 114 -9.72 13.85 8.18
C ARG A 114 -11.07 14.52 7.93
N LEU A 115 -11.32 15.05 6.73
CA LEU A 115 -12.58 15.70 6.36
C LEU A 115 -13.77 14.71 6.38
N LEU A 116 -13.50 13.40 6.42
CA LEU A 116 -14.55 12.37 6.50
C LEU A 116 -15.10 12.16 7.91
N TRP A 117 -14.34 12.55 8.94
CA TRP A 117 -14.67 12.22 10.33
C TRP A 117 -14.70 13.42 11.26
N ASP A 118 -14.15 14.56 10.83
CA ASP A 118 -14.09 15.80 11.60
C ASP A 118 -14.77 16.94 10.83
N ASP A 119 -16.00 17.29 11.24
CA ASP A 119 -16.80 18.36 10.65
C ASP A 119 -16.13 19.75 10.76
N ASP A 120 -15.18 19.93 11.69
CA ASP A 120 -14.44 21.17 11.91
C ASP A 120 -13.10 21.19 11.15
N ALA A 121 -12.71 20.10 10.49
CA ALA A 121 -11.47 20.03 9.73
C ALA A 121 -11.56 20.80 8.40
N GLU A 122 -10.46 21.44 8.00
CA GLU A 122 -10.37 22.19 6.75
C GLU A 122 -9.17 21.75 5.91
N GLY A 123 -9.41 21.36 4.66
CA GLY A 123 -8.37 21.07 3.67
C GLY A 123 -7.37 19.97 4.07
N PHE A 124 -6.23 19.97 3.37
CA PHE A 124 -5.18 18.98 3.50
C PHE A 124 -4.26 19.23 4.70
N ILE A 125 -3.82 18.16 5.36
CA ILE A 125 -2.75 18.18 6.38
C ILE A 125 -1.55 17.36 5.95
N VAL A 126 -0.39 17.64 6.55
CA VAL A 126 0.79 16.78 6.40
C VAL A 126 0.56 15.49 7.17
N VAL A 127 0.67 14.35 6.47
CA VAL A 127 0.53 13.00 7.06
C VAL A 127 1.85 12.25 7.07
N ASN A 128 2.81 12.67 6.24
CA ASN A 128 4.14 12.11 6.22
C ASN A 128 5.17 13.15 5.79
N ASP A 129 6.30 13.20 6.47
CA ASP A 129 7.44 14.06 6.08
C ASP A 129 8.25 13.45 4.93
N SER A 130 8.13 12.14 4.70
CA SER A 130 8.84 11.41 3.65
C SER A 130 7.85 10.70 2.71
N LEU A 131 7.86 11.14 1.46
CA LEU A 131 7.13 10.47 0.39
C LEU A 131 7.61 9.02 0.19
N TYR A 132 8.89 8.71 0.39
CA TYR A 132 9.38 7.33 0.31
C TYR A 132 8.74 6.44 1.38
N HIS A 133 8.66 6.92 2.63
CA HIS A 133 8.03 6.19 3.71
C HIS A 133 6.54 5.96 3.43
N PHE A 134 5.84 7.00 2.98
CA PHE A 134 4.43 6.90 2.59
C PHE A 134 4.22 5.88 1.47
N LEU A 135 5.02 5.93 0.39
CA LEU A 135 4.89 5.03 -0.75
C LEU A 135 5.18 3.56 -0.38
N LYS A 136 6.09 3.29 0.55
CA LYS A 136 6.31 1.93 1.08
C LYS A 136 5.07 1.39 1.80
N SER A 137 4.49 2.19 2.70
CA SER A 137 3.26 1.83 3.42
C SER A 137 2.09 1.61 2.46
N PHE A 138 1.91 2.51 1.49
CA PHE A 138 0.90 2.41 0.44
C PHE A 138 1.04 1.14 -0.39
N CYS A 139 2.21 0.93 -1.01
CA CYS A 139 2.41 -0.19 -1.92
C CYS A 139 2.22 -1.53 -1.19
N LEU A 140 2.70 -1.67 0.05
CA LEU A 140 2.49 -2.90 0.82
C LEU A 140 1.03 -3.12 1.21
N GLN A 141 0.27 -2.05 1.49
CA GLN A 141 -1.16 -2.15 1.73
C GLN A 141 -1.89 -2.69 0.50
N GLU A 142 -1.62 -2.11 -0.67
CA GLU A 142 -2.26 -2.53 -1.92
C GLU A 142 -1.89 -3.97 -2.30
N VAL A 143 -0.65 -4.40 -2.03
CA VAL A 143 -0.25 -5.80 -2.21
C VAL A 143 -1.09 -6.74 -1.35
N VAL A 144 -1.36 -6.39 -0.09
CA VAL A 144 -2.21 -7.22 0.78
C VAL A 144 -3.63 -7.29 0.23
N PHE A 145 -4.21 -6.14 -0.13
CA PHE A 145 -5.59 -6.09 -0.62
C PHE A 145 -5.77 -6.72 -2.00
N GLY A 146 -4.73 -6.69 -2.86
CA GLY A 146 -4.72 -7.32 -4.18
C GLY A 146 -4.48 -8.83 -4.18
N CYS A 147 -4.35 -9.46 -3.01
CA CYS A 147 -4.15 -10.91 -2.94
C CYS A 147 -5.42 -11.69 -3.30
N ASN A 148 -5.26 -12.78 -4.06
CA ASN A 148 -6.35 -13.70 -4.42
C ASN A 148 -7.11 -14.27 -3.21
N HIS A 149 -6.40 -14.44 -2.10
CA HIS A 149 -6.94 -14.92 -0.84
C HIS A 149 -6.70 -13.88 0.26
N LEU A 150 -7.75 -13.14 0.60
CA LEU A 150 -7.74 -12.13 1.64
C LEU A 150 -8.58 -12.56 2.85
N TYR A 151 -8.01 -12.39 4.04
CA TYR A 151 -8.67 -12.67 5.31
C TYR A 151 -8.46 -11.56 6.31
N SER A 152 -9.45 -11.34 7.18
CA SER A 152 -9.26 -10.54 8.38
C SER A 152 -9.32 -11.42 9.63
N ILE A 153 -8.53 -11.03 10.64
CA ILE A 153 -8.41 -11.75 11.90
C ILE A 153 -8.25 -10.75 13.05
N GLU A 154 -9.12 -10.90 14.05
CA GLU A 154 -8.99 -10.22 15.34
C GLU A 154 -7.98 -10.97 16.22
N GLY A 155 -7.12 -10.24 16.94
CA GLY A 155 -6.26 -10.86 17.95
C GLY A 155 -4.86 -10.26 18.01
N LYS A 156 -3.89 -11.09 18.38
CA LYS A 156 -2.48 -10.70 18.49
C LYS A 156 -1.63 -11.53 17.53
N LEU A 157 -0.44 -11.00 17.17
CA LEU A 157 0.46 -11.65 16.22
C LEU A 157 0.87 -13.06 16.66
N GLU A 158 0.96 -13.33 17.96
CA GLU A 158 1.27 -14.65 18.49
C GLU A 158 0.18 -15.69 18.16
N ASN A 159 -1.09 -15.25 18.11
CA ASN A 159 -2.19 -16.12 17.68
C ASN A 159 -2.08 -16.44 16.19
N ILE A 160 -1.62 -15.49 15.37
CA ILE A 160 -1.39 -15.67 13.94
C ILE A 160 -0.22 -16.63 13.71
N GLN A 161 0.85 -16.55 14.49
CA GLN A 161 1.98 -17.46 14.41
C GLN A 161 1.56 -18.93 14.60
N MET A 162 0.52 -19.21 15.38
CA MET A 162 0.01 -20.57 15.55
C MET A 162 -0.66 -21.16 14.30
N LEU A 163 -0.99 -20.32 13.31
CA LEU A 163 -1.61 -20.74 12.05
C LEU A 163 -0.58 -21.30 11.04
N PHE A 164 0.70 -21.02 11.26
CA PHE A 164 1.77 -21.28 10.30
C PHE A 164 2.92 -22.03 10.96
N ASP A 165 3.55 -22.91 10.19
CA ASP A 165 4.75 -23.66 10.59
C ASP A 165 6.06 -22.90 10.32
N LYS A 166 5.98 -21.81 9.55
CA LYS A 166 7.08 -20.88 9.28
C LYS A 166 7.08 -19.73 10.30
N PRO A 167 8.25 -19.15 10.63
CA PRO A 167 8.30 -17.97 11.48
C PRO A 167 7.67 -16.76 10.77
N ILE A 168 7.07 -15.86 11.54
CA ILE A 168 6.69 -14.53 11.09
C ILE A 168 7.94 -13.63 11.11
N GLU A 169 8.23 -12.99 9.98
CA GLU A 169 9.34 -12.05 9.82
C GLU A 169 8.83 -10.63 9.61
N ASP A 170 9.49 -9.65 10.21
CA ASP A 170 9.18 -8.24 9.97
C ASP A 170 9.51 -7.84 8.52
N VAL A 171 8.59 -7.09 7.91
CA VAL A 171 8.74 -6.52 6.56
C VAL A 171 8.84 -5.00 6.61
N TRP A 172 7.89 -4.34 7.27
CA TRP A 172 7.85 -2.89 7.37
C TRP A 172 7.10 -2.50 8.64
N LEU A 173 7.73 -1.76 9.53
CA LEU A 173 7.14 -1.40 10.82
C LEU A 173 6.97 0.11 10.93
N ASN A 174 5.96 0.54 11.70
CA ASN A 174 5.63 1.95 11.94
C ASN A 174 5.34 2.72 10.64
N GLY A 175 4.64 2.07 9.70
CA GLY A 175 4.27 2.68 8.43
C GLY A 175 3.19 3.75 8.63
N HIS A 176 3.57 5.02 8.57
CA HIS A 176 2.62 6.12 8.52
C HIS A 176 1.97 6.19 7.14
N TYR A 177 0.67 6.47 7.11
CA TYR A 177 -0.11 6.52 5.89
C TYR A 177 -0.93 7.82 5.78
N ILE A 178 -2.24 7.77 6.06
CA ILE A 178 -3.17 8.90 5.84
C ILE A 178 -3.57 9.65 7.12
N GLY A 179 -3.18 9.15 8.29
CA GLY A 179 -3.41 9.85 9.57
C GLY A 179 -2.29 10.87 9.87
N PRO A 180 -2.54 11.84 10.77
CA PRO A 180 -1.50 12.74 11.29
C PRO A 180 -0.34 11.93 11.85
N LYS A 181 0.92 12.27 11.54
CA LYS A 181 2.07 11.44 11.91
C LYS A 181 2.22 11.24 13.43
N GLU A 182 1.92 12.26 14.22
CA GLU A 182 2.13 12.26 15.67
C GLU A 182 1.09 11.45 16.45
N GLU A 183 -0.12 11.32 15.90
CA GLU A 183 -1.29 10.78 16.60
C GLU A 183 -1.99 9.65 15.83
N GLY A 184 -1.68 9.54 14.55
CA GLY A 184 -2.30 8.63 13.62
C GLY A 184 -1.83 7.19 13.82
N PRO A 185 -2.67 6.22 13.46
CA PRO A 185 -2.32 4.83 13.54
C PRO A 185 -1.24 4.49 12.51
N THR A 186 -0.34 3.59 12.90
CA THR A 186 0.67 3.05 12.00
C THR A 186 0.28 1.68 11.50
N HIS A 187 0.73 1.37 10.29
CA HIS A 187 0.68 0.03 9.74
C HIS A 187 1.95 -0.75 10.14
N ALA A 188 1.81 -2.06 10.26
CA ALA A 188 2.94 -2.96 10.38
C ALA A 188 2.73 -4.16 9.46
N PHE A 189 3.78 -4.55 8.75
CA PHE A 189 3.75 -5.60 7.75
C PHE A 189 4.74 -6.69 8.14
N TYR A 190 4.30 -7.94 7.96
CA TYR A 190 5.07 -9.13 8.28
C TYR A 190 4.89 -10.17 7.17
N LEU A 191 5.87 -11.04 6.99
CA LEU A 191 5.84 -12.13 6.03
C LEU A 191 5.91 -13.46 6.76
N CYS A 192 5.02 -14.38 6.42
CA CYS A 192 5.05 -15.76 6.93
C CYS A 192 4.93 -16.74 5.76
N GLY A 193 6.08 -17.20 5.26
CA GLY A 193 6.12 -17.94 4.01
C GLY A 193 5.57 -17.11 2.86
N ASP A 194 4.44 -17.54 2.31
CA ASP A 194 3.80 -16.94 1.15
C ASP A 194 2.58 -16.07 1.54
N VAL A 195 2.49 -15.71 2.83
CA VAL A 195 1.41 -14.88 3.39
C VAL A 195 1.97 -13.53 3.86
N LEU A 196 1.45 -12.45 3.28
CA LEU A 196 1.72 -11.08 3.73
C LEU A 196 0.66 -10.68 4.76
N ILE A 197 1.13 -10.29 5.94
CA ILE A 197 0.29 -9.93 7.07
C ILE A 197 0.41 -8.43 7.28
N MET A 198 -0.69 -7.69 7.24
CA MET A 198 -0.76 -6.27 7.57
C MET A 198 -1.56 -6.08 8.86
N LYS A 199 -1.00 -5.35 9.82
CA LYS A 199 -1.72 -4.80 10.96
C LYS A 199 -2.16 -3.37 10.63
N ARG A 200 -3.47 -3.09 10.67
CA ARG A 200 -4.07 -1.78 10.40
C ARG A 200 -5.24 -1.54 11.34
N PHE A 201 -5.26 -0.38 12.02
CA PHE A 201 -6.29 0.01 13.00
C PHE A 201 -6.60 -1.03 14.10
N GLY A 202 -5.60 -1.85 14.47
CA GLY A 202 -5.76 -2.89 15.49
C GLY A 202 -6.16 -4.27 14.95
N ASP A 203 -6.63 -4.34 13.71
CA ASP A 203 -6.95 -5.59 13.01
C ASP A 203 -5.77 -6.09 12.19
N TYR A 204 -5.77 -7.39 11.91
CA TYR A 204 -4.81 -8.02 10.99
C TYR A 204 -5.50 -8.49 9.71
N TRP A 205 -4.83 -8.26 8.61
CA TRP A 205 -5.20 -8.65 7.26
C TRP A 205 -4.14 -9.60 6.72
N LEU A 206 -4.57 -10.74 6.18
CA LEU A 206 -3.71 -11.78 5.66
C LEU A 206 -4.00 -11.92 4.17
N GLY A 207 -3.01 -11.56 3.34
CA GLY A 207 -3.05 -11.71 1.89
C GLY A 207 -2.15 -12.87 1.45
N SER A 208 -2.65 -13.71 0.55
CA SER A 208 -1.87 -14.75 -0.13
C SER A 208 -2.35 -14.90 -1.58
N ASN A 209 -1.40 -15.13 -2.49
CA ASN A 209 -1.69 -15.51 -3.88
C ASN A 209 -1.81 -17.03 -4.08
N PHE A 210 -1.53 -17.81 -3.02
CA PHE A 210 -1.65 -19.26 -2.99
C PHE A 210 -2.75 -19.70 -2.03
N ASP A 211 -3.33 -20.88 -2.30
CA ASP A 211 -4.25 -21.52 -1.38
C ASP A 211 -3.58 -21.71 0.00
N LEU A 212 -4.22 -21.16 1.04
CA LEU A 212 -3.72 -21.34 2.40
C LEU A 212 -3.94 -22.78 2.87
N PRO A 213 -3.07 -23.32 3.74
CA PRO A 213 -3.18 -24.69 4.23
C PRO A 213 -4.56 -25.00 4.85
N PRO A 214 -5.09 -26.22 4.68
CA PRO A 214 -6.39 -26.63 5.24
C PRO A 214 -6.49 -26.51 6.77
N ALA A 215 -5.37 -26.37 7.48
CA ALA A 215 -5.30 -26.20 8.92
C ALA A 215 -6.10 -24.99 9.43
N LEU A 216 -6.34 -23.98 8.58
CA LEU A 216 -7.22 -22.84 8.90
C LEU A 216 -8.71 -23.21 9.01
N ASN A 217 -9.12 -24.37 8.51
CA ASN A 217 -10.49 -24.87 8.55
C ASN A 217 -10.73 -25.96 9.62
N ASN A 218 -9.73 -26.32 10.43
CA ASN A 218 -9.86 -27.36 11.45
C ASN A 218 -10.27 -26.77 12.82
N ASP A 219 -11.08 -27.55 13.57
CA ASP A 219 -11.65 -27.22 14.89
C ASP A 219 -10.64 -26.79 15.98
N VAL A 220 -9.32 -26.93 15.73
CA VAL A 220 -8.25 -26.51 16.64
C VAL A 220 -8.19 -24.97 16.81
N LEU A 221 -8.80 -24.21 15.90
CA LEU A 221 -8.78 -22.74 15.88
C LEU A 221 -10.03 -22.06 16.45
N SER A 222 -10.83 -22.73 17.29
CA SER A 222 -12.11 -22.20 17.79
C SER A 222 -12.03 -20.83 18.50
N ALA A 223 -10.84 -20.39 18.90
CA ALA A 223 -10.59 -19.07 19.50
C ALA A 223 -10.22 -17.96 18.49
N ILE A 224 -9.87 -18.33 17.26
CA ILE A 224 -9.41 -17.41 16.22
C ILE A 224 -10.50 -17.28 15.17
N LYS A 225 -11.15 -16.11 15.11
CA LYS A 225 -12.18 -15.82 14.11
C LYS A 225 -11.51 -15.34 12.83
N LEU A 226 -11.27 -16.27 11.91
CA LEU A 226 -10.82 -15.95 10.56
C LEU A 226 -12.04 -15.62 9.69
N ARG A 227 -12.09 -14.42 9.12
CA ARG A 227 -13.12 -14.02 8.16
C ARG A 227 -12.51 -13.94 6.77
N ARG A 228 -12.92 -14.82 5.86
CA ARG A 228 -12.57 -14.70 4.44
C ARG A 228 -13.31 -13.51 3.84
N ILE A 229 -12.57 -12.65 3.16
CA ILE A 229 -13.11 -11.55 2.36
C ILE A 229 -13.28 -12.10 0.94
N LYS A 230 -14.46 -11.90 0.37
CA LYS A 230 -14.70 -12.24 -1.03
C LYS A 230 -14.39 -10.99 -1.85
N PRO A 231 -13.74 -11.11 -3.02
CA PRO A 231 -13.76 -10.04 -4.00
C PRO A 231 -15.23 -9.76 -4.34
N ASP A 232 -15.60 -8.48 -4.39
CA ASP A 232 -16.94 -8.04 -4.79
C ASP A 232 -17.21 -8.32 -6.28
#